data_AF-A0A317K6D7-F1
#
_entry.id   AF-A0A317K6D7-F1
#
_cell.length_a   1.000
_cell.length_b   1.000
_cell.length_c   1.000
_cell.angle_alpha   90.00
_cell.angle_beta   90.00
_cell.angle_gamma   90.00
#
_symmetry.space_group_name_H-M   'P 1'
#
loop_
_entity.id
_entity.type
_entity.pdbx_description
1 polymer ?
#
loop_
_entity_poly.entity_id
_entity_poly.type
_entity_poly.pdbx_seq_one_letter_code
_entity_poly.pdbx_strand_id
1 'polypeptide(L)'
;MRPLPAPAALAMVVLGGVAAAAQGAINAELGERAGNPVLGAVVNNLGGSLLVAIGLLAVPSMRAGLAVLRRSRLPWWSYLGGLVRVRDQGPADPAGGH
;
A
#
# COMPACT_ATOMS: atom_id res chain seq x y z
N MET A 1 3.73 -10.13 14.40
CA MET A 1 4.49 -9.96 13.14
C MET A 1 5.86 -9.38 13.52
N ARG A 2 6.97 -10.04 13.20
CA ARG A 2 8.31 -9.49 13.51
C ARG A 2 8.54 -8.26 12.62
N PRO A 3 9.03 -7.13 13.15
CA PRO A 3 9.32 -5.96 12.32
C PRO A 3 10.37 -6.32 11.28
N LEU A 4 10.17 -5.87 10.04
CA LEU A 4 11.14 -6.06 8.97
C LEU A 4 12.48 -5.44 9.38
N PRO A 5 13.62 -6.11 9.13
CA PRO A 5 14.91 -5.50 9.38
C PRO A 5 15.03 -4.22 8.55
N ALA A 6 15.64 -3.18 9.13
CA ALA A 6 15.80 -1.86 8.50
C ALA A 6 16.23 -1.89 7.02
N PRO A 7 17.23 -2.71 6.61
CA PRO A 7 17.61 -2.80 5.19
C PRO A 7 16.50 -3.35 4.29
N ALA A 8 15.69 -4.30 4.77
CA ALA A 8 14.57 -4.83 3.99
C ALA A 8 13.45 -3.78 3.84
N ALA A 9 13.19 -3.00 4.88
CA ALA A 9 12.25 -1.88 4.81
C ALA A 9 12.72 -0.81 3.82
N LEU A 10 14.01 -0.44 3.86
CA LEU A 10 14.60 0.50 2.91
C LEU A 10 14.56 -0.03 1.48
N ALA A 11 14.90 -1.30 1.26
CA ALA A 11 14.82 -1.93 -0.05
C ALA A 11 13.39 -1.89 -0.60
N MET A 12 12.37 -2.20 0.22
CA MET A 12 10.97 -2.10 -0.18
C MET A 12 10.57 -0.68 -0.58
N VAL A 13 11.01 0.33 0.16
CA VAL A 13 10.73 1.75 -0.16
C VAL A 13 11.41 2.15 -1.47
N VAL A 14 12.68 1.81 -1.66
CA VAL A 14 13.42 2.11 -2.90
C VAL A 14 12.77 1.42 -4.09
N LEU A 15 12.50 0.12 -3.99
CA LEU A 15 11.85 -0.65 -5.05
C LEU A 15 10.46 -0.10 -5.38
N GLY A 16 9.69 0.27 -4.36
CA GLY A 16 8.39 0.92 -4.54
C GLY A 16 8.50 2.26 -5.27
N GLY A 17 9.48 3.09 -4.90
CA GLY A 17 9.75 4.37 -5.57
C GLY A 17 10.18 4.21 -7.03
N VAL A 18 11.08 3.25 -7.31
CA VAL A 18 11.52 2.92 -8.67
C VAL A 18 10.35 2.41 -9.51
N ALA A 19 9.54 1.51 -8.96
CA ALA A 19 8.36 0.99 -9.65
C ALA A 19 7.35 2.10 -9.97
N ALA A 20 7.11 3.01 -9.03
CA ALA A 20 6.22 4.16 -9.23
C ALA A 20 6.73 5.10 -10.33
N ALA A 21 8.03 5.39 -10.36
CA ALA A 21 8.65 6.20 -11.41
C ALA A 21 8.56 5.51 -12.79
N ALA A 22 8.80 4.21 -12.85
CA ALA A 22 8.69 3.42 -14.08
C ALA A 22 7.24 3.39 -14.61
N GLN A 23 6.24 3.22 -13.73
CA GLN A 23 4.83 3.31 -14.11
C GLN A 23 4.47 4.70 -14.64
N GLY A 24 5.04 5.78 -14.07
CA GLY A 24 4.87 7.15 -14.57
C GLY A 24 5.38 7.32 -16.00
N ALA A 25 6.60 6.84 -16.28
CA ALA A 25 7.18 6.90 -17.63
C ALA A 25 6.39 6.07 -18.66
N ILE A 26 5.97 4.85 -18.29
CA ILE A 26 5.14 3.99 -19.14
C ILE A 26 3.78 4.64 -19.42
N ASN A 27 3.15 5.24 -18.42
CA ASN A 27 1.86 5.94 -18.59
C ASN A 27 1.98 7.15 -19.51
N ALA A 28 3.10 7.88 -19.45
CA ALA A 28 3.36 9.02 -20.32
C ALA A 28 3.51 8.57 -21.78
N GLU A 29 4.33 7.54 -22.03
CA GLU A 29 4.55 7.02 -23.39
C GLU A 29 3.29 6.36 -23.97
N LEU A 30 2.56 5.57 -23.17
CA LEU A 30 1.28 5.00 -23.60
C LEU A 30 0.26 6.11 -23.89
N GLY A 31 0.34 7.21 -23.14
CA GLY A 31 -0.44 8.40 -23.33
C GLY A 31 -0.17 9.13 -24.65
N GLU A 32 1.09 9.32 -25.00
CA GLU A 32 1.51 9.87 -26.28
C GLU A 32 1.08 8.99 -27.44
N ARG A 33 1.31 7.67 -27.34
CA ARG A 33 0.94 6.70 -28.38
C ARG A 33 -0.57 6.57 -28.56
N ALA A 34 -1.35 6.70 -27.49
CA ALA A 34 -2.82 6.69 -27.55
C ALA A 34 -3.42 8.04 -27.98
N GLY A 35 -2.60 9.08 -28.14
CA GLY A 35 -3.05 10.46 -28.39
C GLY A 35 -3.85 11.07 -27.24
N ASN A 36 -3.94 10.38 -26.10
CA ASN A 36 -4.65 10.81 -24.90
C ASN A 36 -3.99 10.22 -23.63
N PRO A 37 -3.22 11.04 -22.88
CA PRO A 37 -2.51 10.60 -21.69
C PRO A 37 -3.41 10.10 -20.56
N VAL A 38 -4.65 10.59 -20.48
CA VAL A 38 -5.62 10.14 -19.49
C VAL A 38 -6.09 8.72 -19.82
N LEU A 39 -6.37 8.43 -21.09
CA LEU A 39 -6.79 7.08 -21.52
C LEU A 39 -5.68 6.04 -21.30
N GLY A 40 -4.43 6.37 -21.64
CA GLY A 40 -3.29 5.47 -21.40
C GLY A 40 -3.12 5.14 -19.91
N ALA A 41 -3.16 6.16 -19.05
CA ALA A 41 -3.06 5.96 -17.61
C ALA A 41 -4.24 5.16 -17.02
N VAL A 42 -5.46 5.39 -17.52
CA VAL A 42 -6.66 4.66 -17.10
C VAL A 42 -6.58 3.19 -17.49
N VAL A 43 -6.17 2.87 -18.71
CA VAL A 43 -6.03 1.47 -19.17
C VAL A 43 -4.96 0.72 -18.38
N ASN A 44 -3.80 1.34 -18.14
CA ASN A 44 -2.76 0.73 -17.31
C ASN A 44 -3.23 0.50 -15.86
N ASN A 45 -3.87 1.50 -15.25
CA ASN A 45 -4.40 1.36 -13.89
C ASN A 45 -5.53 0.32 -13.81
N LEU A 46 -6.39 0.22 -14.82
CA LEU A 46 -7.41 -0.83 -14.89
C LEU A 46 -6.77 -2.22 -14.98
N GLY A 47 -5.75 -2.39 -15.83
CA GLY A 47 -5.02 -3.65 -15.97
C GLY A 47 -4.36 -4.09 -14.65
N GLY A 48 -3.66 -3.17 -13.99
CA GLY A 48 -3.08 -3.43 -12.67
C GLY A 48 -4.13 -3.75 -11.60
N SER A 49 -5.23 -3.01 -11.57
CA SER A 49 -6.33 -3.24 -10.64
C SER A 49 -7.01 -4.60 -10.87
N LEU A 50 -7.17 -5.01 -12.13
CA LEU A 50 -7.74 -6.30 -12.48
C LEU A 50 -6.83 -7.45 -12.03
N LEU A 51 -5.51 -7.33 -12.22
CA LEU A 51 -4.56 -8.33 -11.73
C LEU A 51 -4.60 -8.46 -10.20
N VAL A 52 -4.67 -7.33 -9.48
CA VAL A 52 -4.81 -7.35 -8.02
C VAL A 52 -6.15 -7.97 -7.60
N ALA A 53 -7.24 -7.67 -8.30
CA ALA A 53 -8.55 -8.25 -8.04
C ALA A 53 -8.56 -9.76 -8.28
N ILE A 54 -7.95 -10.23 -9.37
CA ILE A 54 -7.77 -11.66 -9.65
C ILE A 54 -6.95 -12.32 -8.54
N GLY A 55 -5.82 -11.70 -8.14
CA GLY A 55 -5.01 -12.19 -7.03
C GLY A 55 -5.80 -12.29 -5.72
N LEU A 56 -6.61 -11.27 -5.41
CA LEU A 56 -7.49 -11.28 -4.24
C LEU A 56 -8.51 -12.43 -4.30
N LEU A 57 -9.07 -12.74 -5.46
CA LEU A 57 -10.03 -13.84 -5.60
C LEU A 57 -9.34 -15.22 -5.54
N ALA A 58 -8.17 -15.34 -6.15
CA ALA A 58 -7.45 -16.60 -6.30
C ALA A 58 -6.62 -16.99 -5.07
N VAL A 59 -6.15 -16.02 -4.28
CA VAL A 59 -5.22 -16.26 -3.17
C VAL A 59 -5.95 -16.14 -1.82
N PRO A 60 -6.14 -17.26 -1.09
CA PRO A 60 -6.88 -17.26 0.18
C PRO A 60 -6.29 -16.35 1.26
N SER A 61 -4.96 -16.21 1.29
CA SER A 61 -4.27 -15.34 2.26
C SER A 61 -4.58 -13.85 2.04
N MET A 62 -4.76 -13.41 0.79
CA MET A 62 -5.17 -12.03 0.47
C MET A 62 -6.60 -11.77 0.96
N ARG A 63 -7.51 -12.74 0.79
CA ARG A 63 -8.88 -12.65 1.31
C ARG A 63 -8.92 -12.58 2.83
N ALA A 64 -8.12 -13.41 3.49
CA ALA A 64 -7.99 -13.40 4.95
C ALA A 64 -7.45 -12.05 5.45
N GLY A 65 -6.42 -11.51 4.79
CA GLY A 65 -5.88 -10.18 5.08
C GLY A 65 -6.92 -9.07 4.94
N LEU A 66 -7.72 -9.10 3.87
CA LEU A 66 -8.81 -8.13 3.67
C LEU A 66 -9.90 -8.26 4.74
N ALA A 67 -10.25 -9.48 5.16
CA ALA A 67 -11.22 -9.70 6.23
C ALA A 67 -10.72 -9.16 7.57
N VAL A 68 -9.43 -9.32 7.89
CA VAL A 68 -8.79 -8.70 9.06
C VAL A 68 -8.85 -7.19 8.96
N LEU A 69 -8.45 -6.61 7.82
CA LEU A 69 -8.43 -5.16 7.61
C LEU A 69 -9.83 -4.53 7.79
N ARG A 70 -10.86 -5.18 7.26
CA ARG A 70 -12.26 -4.76 7.43
C ARG A 70 -12.71 -4.77 8.89
N ARG A 71 -12.26 -5.76 9.67
CA ARG A 71 -12.58 -5.87 11.10
C ARG A 71 -11.81 -4.87 11.95
N SER A 72 -10.61 -4.49 11.53
CA SER A 72 -9.76 -3.54 12.25
C SER A 72 -10.29 -2.11 12.28
N ARG A 73 -11.32 -1.76 11.49
CA ARG A 73 -11.94 -0.42 11.42
C ARG A 73 -10.91 0.71 11.45
N LEU A 74 -9.87 0.57 10.63
CA LEU A 74 -8.76 1.51 10.65
C LEU A 74 -9.27 2.91 10.29
N PRO A 75 -8.74 3.95 10.94
CA PRO A 75 -9.04 5.32 10.55
C PRO A 75 -8.72 5.55 9.07
N TRP A 76 -9.50 6.42 8.41
CA TRP A 76 -9.37 6.64 6.97
C TRP A 76 -7.96 7.10 6.55
N TRP A 77 -7.25 7.83 7.42
CA TRP A 77 -5.88 8.27 7.19
C TRP A 77 -4.86 7.13 7.19
N SER A 78 -5.15 5.98 7.81
CA SER A 78 -4.29 4.81 7.76
C SER A 78 -4.18 4.23 6.35
N TYR A 79 -5.17 4.44 5.50
CA TYR A 79 -5.14 4.03 4.09
C TYR A 79 -4.24 4.90 3.22
N LEU A 80 -3.81 6.07 3.69
CA LEU A 80 -2.86 6.95 3.00
C LEU A 80 -1.39 6.57 3.26
N GLY A 81 -1.12 5.37 3.78
CA GLY A 81 0.25 4.90 4.07
C GLY A 81 0.74 5.19 5.49
N GLY A 82 -0.16 5.56 6.41
CA GLY A 82 0.17 5.66 7.84
C GLY A 82 1.26 6.67 8.16
N LEU A 83 1.21 7.87 7.54
CA LEU A 83 2.18 8.96 7.76
C LEU A 83 2.34 9.38 9.22
N VAL A 84 1.37 9.06 10.08
CA VAL A 84 1.46 9.25 11.52
C VAL A 84 1.61 7.88 12.17
N ARG A 85 2.86 7.47 12.38
CA ARG A 85 3.17 6.50 13.43
C ARG A 85 2.64 7.13 14.73
N VAL A 86 1.50 6.66 15.25
CA VAL A 86 1.02 7.04 16.58
C VAL A 86 2.14 6.66 17.56
N ARG A 87 2.93 7.67 17.94
CA ARG A 87 4.00 7.55 18.93
C ARG A 87 3.49 7.74 20.35
N ASP A 88 2.18 7.89 20.52
CA ASP A 88 1.54 8.05 21.82
C ASP A 88 0.66 6.83 22.15
N GLN A 89 1.31 5.71 22.43
CA GLN A 89 0.85 4.90 23.55
C GLN A 89 1.92 5.06 24.63
N GLY A 90 1.84 6.17 25.36
CA GLY A 90 2.59 6.38 26.58
C GLY A 90 2.30 5.26 27.59
N PRO A 91 3.19 5.03 28.56
CA PRO A 91 2.96 4.04 29.59
C PRO A 91 1.78 4.49 30.47
N ALA A 92 0.68 3.73 30.46
CA ALA A 92 -0.18 3.61 31.63
C ALA A 92 0.37 2.38 32.39
N ASP A 93 1.00 2.47 33.55
CA ASP A 93 0.59 3.18 34.77
C ASP A 93 1.76 3.19 35.78
N PRO A 94 2.05 4.29 36.51
CA PRO A 94 2.86 4.27 37.72
C PRO A 94 1.95 4.41 38.95
N ALA A 95 1.28 3.35 39.39
CA ALA A 95 0.62 3.35 40.69
C ALA A 95 0.44 1.94 41.26
N GLY A 96 1.30 1.60 42.22
CA GLY A 96 1.16 0.42 43.06
C GLY A 96 1.93 0.62 44.35
N GLY A 97 1.68 1.75 45.03
CA GLY A 97 2.13 1.96 46.40
C GLY A 97 1.24 1.15 47.33
N HIS A 98 1.85 0.19 48.02
CA HIS A 98 1.53 -0.23 49.39
C HIS A 98 2.80 -0.81 49.99
#